data_AF-A0A258CS22-F1
#
_entry.id   AF-A0A258CS22-F1
#
_cell.length_a   1.000
_cell.length_b   1.000
_cell.length_c   1.000
_cell.angle_alpha   90.00
_cell.angle_beta   90.00
_cell.angle_gamma   90.00
#
_symmetry.space_group_name_H-M   'P 1'
#
loop_
_entity.id
_entity.type
_entity.pdbx_description
1 polymer ?
#
loop_
_entity_poly.entity_id
_entity_poly.type
_entity_poly.pdbx_seq_one_letter_code
_entity_poly.pdbx_strand_id
1 'polypeptide(L)'
;MPRKNPLHVEAFTDRHGKQRLYFRRGKGERTPLPGPVGSPEFLEAYAAALAGEAKAQRQTIAQPAAGTISALIASYMKSEGYQSLRPTSRAGYSSRLEAIRNAHGHRTVSGLTRERIMIAFLQPLADKPGAYLDTVKKLRILIKHAIMLGWLKVDPSAGIKRPKSKEIAAWTDDEIAQFEARWPIGTKQRLVFALMLYTGQRRSDVHRMTWRDVGAGTIRVVQQKTGAKLTIPLHRDLA
;
A
#
# COMPACT_ATOMS: atom_id res chain seq x y z
N MET A 1 36.30 -6.61 22.38
CA MET A 1 35.62 -5.40 21.88
C MET A 1 34.38 -5.15 22.71
N PRO A 2 34.19 -3.97 23.32
CA PRO A 2 32.96 -3.65 24.03
C PRO A 2 31.77 -3.77 23.07
N ARG A 3 30.66 -4.37 23.53
CA ARG A 3 29.47 -4.51 22.69
C ARG A 3 28.93 -3.12 22.36
N LYS A 4 28.72 -2.85 21.06
CA LYS A 4 28.22 -1.56 20.56
C LYS A 4 26.79 -1.24 21.06
N ASN A 5 26.03 -2.27 21.43
CA ASN A 5 24.67 -2.17 21.95
C ASN A 5 24.54 -2.92 23.29
N PRO A 6 23.59 -2.52 24.16
CA PRO A 6 23.21 -3.29 25.36
C PRO A 6 22.78 -4.73 25.04
N LEU A 7 22.81 -5.60 26.05
CA LEU A 7 22.47 -7.02 25.92
C LEU A 7 21.06 -7.19 25.31
N HIS A 8 20.90 -8.06 24.31
CA HIS A 8 19.62 -8.28 23.61
C HIS A 8 19.08 -7.09 22.79
N VAL A 9 19.87 -6.04 22.54
CA VAL A 9 19.43 -4.89 21.73
C VAL A 9 19.97 -4.97 20.30
N GLU A 10 19.07 -5.15 19.34
CA GLU A 10 19.31 -5.02 17.90
C GLU A 10 19.03 -3.56 17.47
N ALA A 11 20.03 -2.90 16.88
CA ALA A 11 19.89 -1.56 16.31
C ALA A 11 20.17 -1.61 14.81
N PHE A 12 19.26 -1.08 14.00
CA PHE A 12 19.50 -0.90 12.57
C PHE A 12 18.90 0.39 12.05
N THR A 13 19.51 0.96 11.03
CA THR A 13 18.99 2.13 10.32
C THR A 13 18.08 1.63 9.19
N ASP A 14 16.84 2.09 9.15
CA ASP A 14 15.94 1.75 8.06
C ASP A 14 16.30 2.47 6.75
N ARG A 15 15.64 2.09 5.64
CA ARG A 15 15.84 2.70 4.32
C ARG A 15 15.53 4.20 4.23
N HIS A 16 14.97 4.79 5.29
CA HIS A 16 14.64 6.21 5.41
C HIS A 16 15.58 6.93 6.38
N GLY A 17 16.68 6.29 6.81
CA GLY A 17 17.67 6.88 7.71
C GLY A 17 17.25 6.88 9.19
N LYS A 18 16.10 6.28 9.55
CA LYS A 18 15.63 6.25 10.94
C LYS A 18 16.22 5.07 11.68
N GLN A 19 16.87 5.33 12.81
CA GLN A 19 17.35 4.28 13.71
C GLN A 19 16.17 3.58 14.38
N ARG A 20 16.13 2.25 14.29
CA ARG A 20 15.16 1.40 14.98
C ARG A 20 15.89 0.51 15.96
N LEU A 21 15.37 0.46 17.18
CA LEU A 21 15.89 -0.34 18.27
C LEU A 21 14.87 -1.43 18.60
N TYR A 22 15.35 -2.65 18.78
CA TYR A 22 14.53 -3.79 19.15
C TYR A 22 15.21 -4.59 20.27
N PHE A 23 14.44 -5.02 21.24
CA PHE A 23 14.84 -6.04 22.19
C PHE A 23 14.52 -7.43 21.63
N ARG A 24 15.50 -8.34 21.67
CA ARG A 24 15.34 -9.73 21.25
C ARG A 24 16.22 -10.69 22.08
N ARG A 25 15.57 -11.63 22.78
CA ARG A 25 16.24 -12.75 23.43
C ARG A 25 16.42 -13.92 22.46
N GLY A 26 17.67 -14.24 22.10
CA GLY A 26 17.99 -15.33 21.18
C GLY A 26 17.30 -15.14 19.81
N LYS A 27 16.52 -16.14 19.38
CA LYS A 27 15.69 -16.07 18.16
C LYS A 27 14.23 -15.68 18.42
N GLY A 28 13.88 -15.25 19.64
CA GLY A 28 12.51 -14.92 20.05
C GLY A 28 11.91 -13.66 19.38
N GLU A 29 10.76 -13.23 19.89
CA GLU A 29 10.04 -12.06 19.37
C GLU A 29 10.85 -10.76 19.51
N ARG A 30 10.68 -9.87 18.53
CA ARG A 30 11.28 -8.54 18.53
C ARG A 30 10.33 -7.54 19.16
N THR A 31 10.70 -7.01 20.32
CA THR A 31 9.95 -5.94 20.97
C THR A 31 10.57 -4.59 20.58
N PRO A 32 9.82 -3.64 19.98
CA PRO A 32 10.36 -2.33 19.65
C PRO A 32 10.75 -1.58 20.93
N LEU A 33 11.95 -0.98 20.94
CA LEU A 33 12.42 -0.10 22.00
C LEU A 33 12.41 1.36 21.51
N PRO A 34 12.04 2.33 22.38
CA PRO A 34 12.23 3.74 22.08
C PRO A 34 13.73 4.07 22.01
N GLY A 35 14.10 5.14 21.32
CA GLY A 35 15.49 5.60 21.26
C GLY A 35 15.63 7.06 21.71
N PRO A 36 16.87 7.56 21.87
CA PRO A 36 18.15 6.89 21.63
C PRO A 36 18.54 5.87 22.73
N VAL A 37 19.50 4.99 22.43
CA VAL A 37 20.06 4.04 23.41
C VAL A 37 20.59 4.84 24.61
N GLY A 38 20.07 4.54 25.80
CA GLY A 38 20.44 5.21 27.05
C GLY A 38 19.52 6.36 27.47
N SER A 39 18.48 6.70 26.71
CA SER A 39 17.45 7.63 27.19
C SER A 39 16.65 7.03 28.36
N PRO A 40 16.02 7.85 29.23
CA PRO A 40 15.18 7.35 30.31
C PRO A 40 14.09 6.38 29.82
N GLU A 41 13.45 6.72 28.70
CA GLU A 41 12.40 5.89 28.08
C GLU A 41 12.98 4.57 27.53
N PHE A 42 14.20 4.60 26.99
CA PHE A 42 14.91 3.39 26.56
C PHE A 42 15.23 2.49 27.76
N LEU A 43 15.78 3.04 28.84
CA LEU A 43 16.16 2.28 30.02
C LEU A 43 14.95 1.62 30.69
N GLU A 44 13.83 2.34 30.77
CA GLU A 44 12.56 1.83 31.30
C GLU A 44 11.99 0.70 30.41
N ALA A 45 11.89 0.92 29.09
CA ALA A 45 11.41 -0.09 28.15
C ALA A 45 12.35 -1.31 28.08
N TYR A 46 13.66 -1.09 28.21
CA TYR A 46 14.67 -2.13 28.24
C TYR A 46 14.61 -2.97 29.52
N ALA A 47 14.42 -2.34 30.68
CA ALA A 47 14.22 -3.02 31.95
C ALA A 47 12.92 -3.86 31.95
N ALA A 48 11.82 -3.29 31.45
CA ALA A 48 10.55 -4.01 31.29
C ALA A 48 10.68 -5.21 30.33
N ALA A 49 11.44 -5.05 29.24
CA ALA A 49 11.71 -6.14 28.30
C ALA A 49 12.62 -7.23 28.89
N LEU A 50 13.57 -6.88 29.75
CA LEU A 50 14.37 -7.85 30.51
C LEU A 50 13.53 -8.59 31.57
N ALA A 51 12.57 -7.93 32.21
CA ALA A 51 11.67 -8.55 33.17
C ALA A 51 10.64 -9.50 32.53
N GLY A 52 10.52 -9.52 31.19
CA GLY A 52 9.46 -10.26 30.50
C GLY A 52 8.08 -9.59 30.60
N GLU A 53 8.03 -8.39 31.18
CA GLU A 53 6.83 -7.58 31.37
C GLU A 53 6.60 -6.59 30.22
N ALA A 54 7.37 -6.72 29.14
CA ALA A 54 7.15 -5.98 27.90
C ALA A 54 5.79 -6.35 27.30
N LYS A 55 4.73 -5.77 27.86
CA LYS A 55 3.48 -5.55 27.16
C LYS A 55 3.88 -4.73 25.94
N ALA A 56 3.75 -5.33 24.77
CA ALA A 56 3.73 -4.55 23.54
C ALA A 56 2.79 -3.38 23.81
N GLN A 57 3.34 -2.17 23.85
CA GLN A 57 2.57 -0.94 24.00
C GLN A 57 1.75 -0.83 22.72
N ARG A 58 0.65 -1.61 22.65
CA ARG A 58 -0.46 -1.32 21.78
C ARG A 58 -0.90 0.04 22.27
N GLN A 59 -0.48 1.08 21.56
CA GLN A 59 -1.05 2.40 21.70
C GLN A 59 -2.55 2.18 21.81
N THR A 60 -3.10 2.42 23.00
CA THR A 60 -4.54 2.43 23.19
C THR A 60 -5.03 3.47 22.23
N ILE A 61 -5.57 3.04 21.10
CA ILE A 61 -6.16 3.93 20.11
C ILE A 61 -7.31 4.58 20.87
N ALA A 62 -7.10 5.81 21.34
CA ALA A 62 -8.14 6.58 21.98
C ALA A 62 -9.38 6.52 21.08
N GLN A 63 -10.53 6.21 21.66
CA GLN A 63 -11.76 6.15 20.88
C GLN A 63 -11.89 7.46 20.11
N PRO A 64 -12.05 7.39 18.77
CA PRO A 64 -12.00 8.60 17.98
C PRO A 64 -13.14 9.52 18.41
N ALA A 65 -12.80 10.77 18.73
CA ALA A 65 -13.80 11.75 19.15
C ALA A 65 -14.92 11.85 18.10
N ALA A 66 -16.16 11.96 18.56
CA ALA A 66 -17.33 11.97 17.69
C ALA A 66 -17.21 13.09 16.63
N GLY A 67 -17.63 12.80 15.39
CA GLY A 67 -17.57 13.76 14.29
C GLY A 67 -16.17 14.05 13.72
N THR A 68 -15.12 13.32 14.14
CA THR A 68 -13.77 13.43 13.56
C THR A 68 -13.55 12.56 12.33
N ILE A 69 -12.52 12.88 11.55
CA ILE A 69 -12.09 12.04 10.41
C ILE A 69 -11.69 10.64 10.89
N SER A 70 -11.07 10.51 12.06
CA SER A 70 -10.74 9.20 12.63
C SER A 70 -12.00 8.36 12.89
N ALA A 71 -13.05 8.98 13.43
CA ALA A 71 -14.35 8.33 13.67
C ALA A 71 -15.03 7.94 12.36
N LEU A 72 -14.96 8.80 11.35
CA LEU A 72 -15.49 8.53 10.01
C LEU A 72 -14.79 7.35 9.35
N ILE A 73 -13.46 7.26 9.43
CA ILE A 73 -12.71 6.13 8.88
C ILE A 73 -13.06 4.85 9.63
N ALA A 74 -13.13 4.88 10.96
CA ALA A 74 -13.53 3.72 11.75
C ALA A 74 -14.95 3.23 11.38
N SER A 75 -15.89 4.16 11.17
CA SER A 75 -17.24 3.85 10.68
C SER A 75 -17.21 3.25 9.27
N TYR A 76 -16.48 3.86 8.33
CA TYR A 76 -16.37 3.36 6.96
C TYR A 76 -15.76 1.95 6.91
N MET A 77 -14.75 1.65 7.73
CA MET A 77 -14.15 0.31 7.79
C MET A 77 -15.11 -0.76 8.32
N LYS A 78 -16.18 -0.38 9.01
CA LYS A 78 -17.25 -1.29 9.42
C LYS A 78 -18.37 -1.42 8.37
N SER A 79 -18.41 -0.53 7.37
CA SER A 79 -19.46 -0.53 6.35
C SER A 79 -19.35 -1.73 5.40
N GLU A 80 -20.49 -2.16 4.87
CA GLU A 80 -20.56 -3.21 3.84
C GLU A 80 -19.70 -2.88 2.62
N GLY A 81 -19.67 -1.60 2.21
CA GLY A 81 -18.85 -1.14 1.08
C GLY A 81 -17.35 -1.34 1.29
N TYR A 82 -16.87 -1.38 2.54
CA TYR A 82 -15.49 -1.75 2.85
C TYR A 82 -15.32 -3.27 3.04
N GLN A 83 -16.28 -3.93 3.68
CA GLN A 83 -16.21 -5.37 3.95
C GLN A 83 -16.29 -6.22 2.67
N SER A 84 -17.03 -5.76 1.66
CA SER A 84 -17.12 -6.40 0.34
C SER A 84 -15.86 -6.22 -0.54
N LEU A 85 -14.89 -5.40 -0.12
CA LEU A 85 -13.65 -5.22 -0.88
C LEU A 85 -12.82 -6.51 -0.90
N ARG A 86 -12.27 -6.82 -2.08
CA ARG A 86 -11.28 -7.88 -2.25
C ARG A 86 -10.10 -7.67 -1.28
N PRO A 87 -9.45 -8.74 -0.78
CA PRO A 87 -8.36 -8.62 0.19
C PRO A 87 -7.23 -7.66 -0.25
N THR A 88 -6.83 -7.73 -1.52
CA THR A 88 -5.80 -6.85 -2.09
C THR A 88 -6.24 -5.38 -2.14
N SER A 89 -7.52 -5.13 -2.47
CA SER A 89 -8.10 -3.78 -2.41
C SER A 89 -8.17 -3.28 -0.96
N ARG A 90 -8.58 -4.13 -0.03
CA ARG A 90 -8.65 -3.79 1.40
C ARG A 90 -7.30 -3.38 1.96
N ALA A 91 -6.21 -4.06 1.57
CA ALA A 91 -4.85 -3.67 1.97
C ALA A 91 -4.47 -2.26 1.48
N GLY A 92 -4.72 -1.97 0.20
CA GLY A 92 -4.47 -0.63 -0.36
C GLY A 92 -5.34 0.46 0.27
N TYR A 93 -6.60 0.15 0.56
CA TYR A 93 -7.51 1.05 1.27
C TYR A 93 -7.01 1.35 2.68
N SER A 94 -6.70 0.30 3.45
CA SER A 94 -6.25 0.43 4.84
C SER A 94 -4.99 1.27 4.95
N SER A 95 -3.99 1.02 4.09
CA SER A 95 -2.74 1.79 4.07
C SER A 95 -3.00 3.29 3.86
N ARG A 96 -3.81 3.66 2.86
CA ARG A 96 -4.12 5.07 2.59
C ARG A 96 -4.99 5.70 3.66
N LEU A 97 -6.00 4.98 4.16
CA LEU A 97 -6.89 5.46 5.22
C LEU A 97 -6.11 5.68 6.51
N GLU A 98 -5.14 4.81 6.82
CA GLU A 98 -4.28 4.96 8.00
C GLU A 98 -3.35 6.19 7.85
N ALA A 99 -2.80 6.42 6.66
CA ALA A 99 -2.03 7.63 6.41
C ALA A 99 -2.87 8.90 6.62
N ILE A 100 -4.12 8.90 6.15
CA ILE A 100 -5.08 10.00 6.38
C ILE A 100 -5.41 10.14 7.88
N ARG A 101 -5.67 9.03 8.57
CA ARG A 101 -5.98 8.99 10.00
C ARG A 101 -4.84 9.57 10.82
N ASN A 102 -3.60 9.20 10.53
CA ASN A 102 -2.43 9.68 11.27
C ASN A 102 -2.18 11.17 11.06
N ALA A 103 -2.31 11.67 9.83
CA ALA A 103 -2.07 13.07 9.54
C ALA A 103 -3.25 14.00 9.92
N HIS A 104 -4.48 13.52 9.80
CA HIS A 104 -5.68 14.37 9.80
C HIS A 104 -6.84 13.83 10.64
N GLY A 105 -6.67 12.71 11.32
CA GLY A 105 -7.73 12.03 12.08
C GLY A 105 -8.33 12.88 13.19
N HIS A 106 -7.56 13.82 13.77
CA HIS A 106 -8.00 14.76 14.81
C HIS A 106 -8.96 15.83 14.30
N ARG A 107 -9.04 16.06 12.98
CA ARG A 107 -9.87 17.13 12.40
C ARG A 107 -11.33 16.71 12.36
N THR A 108 -12.22 17.69 12.47
CA THR A 108 -13.66 17.48 12.36
C THR A 108 -14.08 17.27 10.91
N VAL A 109 -15.08 16.41 10.69
CA VAL A 109 -15.67 16.15 9.38
C VAL A 109 -16.44 17.36 8.89
N SER A 110 -17.20 18.03 9.77
CA SER A 110 -17.95 19.27 9.45
C SER A 110 -17.03 20.41 8.99
N GLY A 111 -15.78 20.42 9.46
CA GLY A 111 -14.76 21.37 9.04
C GLY A 111 -14.11 21.06 7.70
N LEU A 112 -14.50 20.01 6.97
CA LEU A 112 -13.97 19.72 5.64
C LEU A 112 -14.55 20.70 4.62
N THR A 113 -13.71 21.61 4.14
CA THR A 113 -13.99 22.48 3.00
C THR A 113 -13.11 22.10 1.82
N ARG A 114 -13.49 22.52 0.60
CA ARG A 114 -12.68 22.31 -0.60
C ARG A 114 -11.27 22.84 -0.44
N GLU A 115 -11.15 24.04 0.11
CA GLU A 115 -9.87 24.70 0.41
C GLU A 115 -9.02 23.87 1.37
N ARG A 116 -9.59 23.40 2.48
CA ARG A 116 -8.87 22.56 3.45
C ARG A 116 -8.44 21.23 2.85
N ILE A 117 -9.26 20.63 1.99
CA ILE A 117 -8.86 19.43 1.23
C ILE A 117 -7.64 19.75 0.36
N MET A 118 -7.70 20.84 -0.41
CA MET A 118 -6.61 21.23 -1.31
C MET A 118 -5.31 21.51 -0.55
N ILE A 119 -5.34 22.40 0.46
CA ILE A 119 -4.15 22.83 1.19
C ILE A 119 -3.60 21.71 2.06
N ALA A 120 -4.46 21.04 2.82
CA ALA A 120 -3.96 20.19 3.90
C ALA A 120 -3.76 18.73 3.51
N PHE A 121 -4.45 18.23 2.46
CA PHE A 121 -4.34 16.83 2.02
C PHE A 121 -3.61 16.71 0.68
N LEU A 122 -3.83 17.65 -0.24
CA LEU A 122 -3.45 17.47 -1.64
C LEU A 122 -2.17 18.24 -2.03
N GLN A 123 -1.98 19.46 -1.53
CA GLN A 123 -0.77 20.25 -1.74
C GLN A 123 0.52 19.54 -1.25
N PRO A 124 0.53 18.84 -0.09
CA PRO A 124 1.70 18.06 0.33
C PRO A 124 2.03 16.86 -0.58
N LEU A 125 1.16 16.54 -1.53
CA LEU A 125 1.29 15.44 -2.48
C LEU A 125 1.42 15.94 -3.92
N ALA A 126 1.66 17.23 -4.14
CA ALA A 126 1.73 17.84 -5.47
C ALA A 126 2.82 17.20 -6.35
N ASP A 127 3.94 16.79 -5.76
CA ASP A 127 5.05 16.06 -6.40
C ASP A 127 4.77 14.56 -6.61
N LYS A 128 3.68 14.04 -6.04
CA LYS A 128 3.35 12.61 -5.99
C LYS A 128 1.96 12.35 -6.60
N PRO A 129 1.82 12.39 -7.95
CA PRO A 129 0.51 12.31 -8.61
C PRO A 129 -0.26 11.03 -8.28
N GLY A 130 0.43 9.90 -8.11
CA GLY A 130 -0.21 8.64 -7.69
C GLY A 130 -0.79 8.69 -6.28
N ALA A 131 -0.05 9.26 -5.31
CA ALA A 131 -0.51 9.41 -3.93
C ALA A 131 -1.62 10.46 -3.81
N TYR A 132 -1.51 11.55 -4.57
CA TYR A 132 -2.56 12.55 -4.72
C TYR A 132 -3.85 11.89 -5.20
N LEU A 133 -3.80 11.18 -6.33
CA LEU A 133 -4.99 10.54 -6.93
C LEU A 133 -5.63 9.53 -5.98
N ASP A 134 -4.82 8.72 -5.29
CA ASP A 134 -5.33 7.76 -4.31
C ASP A 134 -5.98 8.45 -3.10
N THR A 135 -5.38 9.54 -2.61
CA THR A 135 -5.93 10.36 -1.52
C THR A 135 -7.28 10.96 -1.90
N VAL A 136 -7.40 11.57 -3.10
CA VAL A 136 -8.69 12.10 -3.60
C VAL A 136 -9.75 11.00 -3.67
N LYS A 137 -9.39 9.81 -4.18
CA LYS A 137 -10.32 8.68 -4.25
C LYS A 137 -10.81 8.26 -2.86
N LYS A 138 -9.92 8.16 -1.87
CA LYS A 138 -10.31 7.77 -0.50
C LYS A 138 -11.11 8.86 0.20
N LEU A 139 -10.74 10.12 0.02
CA LEU A 139 -11.53 11.24 0.56
C LEU A 139 -12.95 11.25 0.00
N ARG A 140 -13.14 11.04 -1.30
CA ARG A 140 -14.47 10.95 -1.91
C ARG A 140 -15.32 9.82 -1.33
N ILE A 141 -14.70 8.67 -1.09
CA ILE A 141 -15.37 7.52 -0.46
C ILE A 141 -15.80 7.87 0.98
N LEU A 142 -14.89 8.47 1.76
CA LEU A 142 -15.19 8.91 3.13
C LEU A 142 -16.27 10.00 3.17
N ILE A 143 -16.21 10.98 2.26
CA ILE A 143 -17.20 12.07 2.16
C ILE A 143 -18.56 11.49 1.80
N LYS A 144 -18.65 10.59 0.82
CA LYS A 144 -19.90 9.91 0.49
C LYS A 144 -20.45 9.15 1.69
N HIS A 145 -19.59 8.45 2.43
CA HIS A 145 -19.97 7.77 3.68
C HIS A 145 -20.48 8.77 4.74
N ALA A 146 -19.81 9.91 4.91
CA ALA A 146 -20.23 10.97 5.83
C ALA A 146 -21.59 11.57 5.46
N ILE A 147 -21.87 11.77 4.17
CA ILE A 147 -23.17 12.25 3.69
C ILE A 147 -24.26 11.21 4.00
N MET A 148 -24.00 9.91 3.75
CA MET A 148 -24.93 8.84 4.09
C MET A 148 -25.24 8.78 5.59
N LEU A 149 -24.27 9.11 6.45
CA LEU A 149 -24.45 9.20 7.90
C LEU A 149 -25.10 10.52 8.36
N GLY A 150 -25.37 11.46 7.45
CA GLY A 150 -25.89 12.80 7.77
C GLY A 150 -24.86 13.75 8.40
N TRP A 151 -23.57 13.40 8.40
CA TRP A 151 -22.50 14.23 8.98
C TRP A 151 -22.09 15.40 8.07
N LEU A 152 -22.34 15.26 6.76
CA LEU A 152 -22.17 16.31 5.76
C LEU A 152 -23.44 16.42 4.92
N LYS A 153 -23.78 17.66 4.53
CA LYS A 153 -24.92 17.93 3.64
C LYS A 153 -24.50 18.02 2.17
N VAL A 154 -23.27 18.43 1.90
CA VAL A 154 -22.73 18.67 0.56
C VAL A 154 -21.36 18.01 0.40
N ASP A 155 -20.95 17.69 -0.83
CA ASP A 155 -19.62 17.14 -1.13
C ASP A 155 -18.57 18.26 -1.28
N PRO A 156 -17.69 18.50 -0.28
CA PRO A 156 -16.64 19.52 -0.39
C PRO A 156 -15.54 19.18 -1.39
N SER A 157 -15.47 17.94 -1.90
CA SER A 157 -14.50 17.51 -2.90
C SER A 157 -14.98 17.68 -4.35
N ALA A 158 -16.22 18.16 -4.53
CA ALA A 158 -16.80 18.44 -5.83
C ALA A 158 -15.88 19.38 -6.64
N GLY A 159 -15.66 19.00 -7.91
CA GLY A 159 -14.81 19.76 -8.83
C GLY A 159 -13.29 19.70 -8.56
N ILE A 160 -12.80 18.94 -7.56
CA ILE A 160 -11.35 18.68 -7.45
C ILE A 160 -10.91 17.82 -8.66
N LYS A 161 -10.00 18.35 -9.46
CA LYS A 161 -9.52 17.68 -10.69
C LYS A 161 -8.48 16.60 -10.36
N ARG A 162 -8.33 15.66 -11.28
CA ARG A 162 -7.24 14.66 -11.20
C ARG A 162 -5.89 15.37 -11.41
N PRO A 163 -4.82 14.94 -10.73
CA PRO A 163 -3.49 15.48 -10.98
C PRO A 163 -3.03 15.05 -12.38
N LYS A 164 -2.25 15.89 -13.05
CA LYS A 164 -1.54 15.46 -14.26
C LYS A 164 -0.45 14.48 -13.84
N SER A 165 -0.37 13.33 -14.50
CA SER A 165 0.73 12.38 -14.36
C SER A 165 1.55 12.38 -15.64
N LYS A 166 2.86 12.16 -15.51
CA LYS A 166 3.69 11.85 -16.67
C LYS A 166 3.25 10.51 -17.27
N GLU A 167 3.33 10.43 -18.58
CA GLU A 167 3.19 9.16 -19.27
C GLU A 167 4.32 8.22 -18.85
N ILE A 168 4.00 6.92 -18.76
CA ILE A 168 5.00 5.88 -18.55
C ILE A 168 5.44 5.45 -19.94
N ALA A 169 6.70 5.69 -20.28
CA ALA A 169 7.24 5.35 -21.59
C ALA A 169 7.06 3.85 -21.87
N ALA A 170 6.54 3.54 -23.05
CA ALA A 170 6.54 2.18 -23.60
C ALA A 170 7.94 1.83 -24.10
N TRP A 171 8.24 0.54 -24.15
CA TRP A 171 9.51 0.08 -24.71
C TRP A 171 9.52 0.30 -26.22
N THR A 172 10.67 0.72 -26.75
CA THR A 172 10.91 0.75 -28.20
C THR A 172 11.27 -0.64 -28.71
N ASP A 173 11.17 -0.85 -30.03
CA ASP A 173 11.58 -2.10 -30.66
C ASP A 173 13.07 -2.40 -30.42
N ASP A 174 13.92 -1.36 -30.37
CA ASP A 174 15.34 -1.49 -30.05
C ASP A 174 15.58 -1.94 -28.59
N GLU A 175 14.81 -1.41 -27.64
CA GLU A 175 14.88 -1.83 -26.23
C GLU A 175 14.39 -3.26 -26.04
N ILE A 176 13.32 -3.63 -26.77
CA ILE A 176 12.86 -5.02 -26.85
C ILE A 176 14.01 -5.89 -27.35
N ALA A 177 14.60 -5.58 -28.52
CA ALA A 177 15.69 -6.33 -29.13
C ALA A 177 16.90 -6.49 -28.18
N GLN A 178 17.30 -5.43 -27.47
CA GLN A 178 18.36 -5.48 -26.46
C GLN A 178 18.04 -6.46 -25.33
N PHE A 179 16.79 -6.47 -24.84
CA PHE A 179 16.36 -7.41 -23.82
C PHE A 179 16.40 -8.86 -24.34
N GLU A 180 15.94 -9.10 -25.57
CA GLU A 180 15.97 -10.43 -26.19
C GLU A 180 17.40 -10.94 -26.40
N ALA A 181 18.31 -10.07 -26.83
CA ALA A 181 19.72 -10.40 -26.99
C ALA A 181 20.39 -10.74 -25.65
N ARG A 182 20.02 -10.01 -24.58
CA ARG A 182 20.55 -10.26 -23.23
C ARG A 182 20.02 -11.55 -22.60
N TRP A 183 18.77 -11.93 -22.92
CA TRP A 183 18.06 -13.07 -22.36
C TRP A 183 17.57 -14.01 -23.47
N PRO A 184 18.38 -15.02 -23.85
CA PRO A 184 18.03 -15.92 -24.93
C PRO A 184 16.84 -16.83 -24.60
N ILE A 185 16.29 -17.45 -25.64
CA ILE A 185 15.23 -18.47 -25.55
C ILE A 185 15.69 -19.60 -24.62
N GLY A 186 14.78 -20.11 -23.80
CA GLY A 186 15.05 -21.08 -22.75
C GLY A 186 15.28 -20.46 -21.35
N THR A 187 15.48 -19.14 -21.26
CA THR A 187 15.55 -18.45 -19.96
C THR A 187 14.17 -18.08 -19.42
N LYS A 188 14.03 -18.00 -18.09
CA LYS A 188 12.78 -17.59 -17.43
C LYS A 188 12.41 -16.14 -17.77
N GLN A 189 13.40 -15.27 -17.88
CA GLN A 189 13.25 -13.86 -18.24
C GLN A 189 12.64 -13.73 -19.63
N ARG A 190 13.19 -14.46 -20.61
CA ARG A 190 12.69 -14.50 -21.98
C ARG A 190 11.25 -15.02 -22.05
N LEU A 191 10.96 -16.11 -21.36
CA LEU A 191 9.61 -16.69 -21.32
C LEU A 191 8.57 -15.70 -20.78
N VAL A 192 8.84 -15.10 -19.61
CA VAL A 192 7.90 -14.17 -18.97
C VAL A 192 7.69 -12.93 -19.83
N PHE A 193 8.77 -12.40 -20.42
CA PHE A 193 8.70 -11.27 -21.33
C PHE A 193 7.85 -11.58 -22.57
N ALA A 194 8.11 -12.68 -23.26
CA ALA A 194 7.39 -13.08 -24.46
C ALA A 194 5.89 -13.31 -24.16
N LEU A 195 5.57 -13.97 -23.04
CA LEU A 195 4.17 -14.13 -22.62
C LEU A 195 3.49 -12.78 -22.39
N MET A 196 4.14 -11.81 -21.73
CA MET A 196 3.56 -10.48 -21.54
C MET A 196 3.36 -9.74 -22.86
N LEU A 197 4.37 -9.75 -23.74
CA LEU A 197 4.36 -9.04 -25.01
C LEU A 197 3.28 -9.58 -25.94
N TYR A 198 3.26 -10.90 -26.16
CA TYR A 198 2.43 -11.51 -27.20
C TYR A 198 1.02 -11.87 -26.74
N THR A 199 0.75 -11.94 -25.43
CA THR A 199 -0.62 -12.16 -24.92
C THR A 199 -1.30 -10.87 -24.45
N GLY A 200 -0.52 -9.80 -24.24
CA GLY A 200 -1.02 -8.53 -23.67
C GLY A 200 -1.60 -8.67 -22.26
N GLN A 201 -1.30 -9.75 -21.55
CA GLN A 201 -1.89 -10.02 -20.24
C GLN A 201 -1.13 -9.35 -19.09
N ARG A 202 -1.84 -9.11 -17.98
CA ARG A 202 -1.24 -8.50 -16.79
C ARG A 202 -0.26 -9.47 -16.14
N ARG A 203 0.76 -8.93 -15.47
CA ARG A 203 1.76 -9.73 -14.74
C ARG A 203 1.17 -10.81 -13.83
N SER A 204 0.09 -10.50 -13.10
CA SER A 204 -0.56 -11.48 -12.21
C SER A 204 -1.25 -12.61 -12.96
N ASP A 205 -1.76 -12.32 -14.16
CA ASP A 205 -2.47 -13.28 -15.00
C ASP A 205 -1.44 -14.19 -15.70
N VAL A 206 -0.35 -13.62 -16.26
CA VAL A 206 0.78 -14.38 -16.83
C VAL A 206 1.39 -15.34 -15.82
N HIS A 207 1.60 -14.92 -14.58
CA HIS A 207 2.16 -15.77 -13.53
C HIS A 207 1.30 -17.01 -13.21
N ARG A 208 0.00 -16.97 -13.53
CA ARG A 208 -0.95 -18.05 -13.24
C ARG A 208 -1.22 -18.96 -14.44
N MET A 209 -0.71 -18.62 -15.62
CA MET A 209 -0.84 -19.45 -16.81
C MET A 209 -0.13 -20.79 -16.61
N THR A 210 -0.75 -21.85 -17.09
CA THR A 210 -0.23 -23.21 -17.03
C THR A 210 -0.34 -23.88 -18.40
N TRP A 211 0.39 -24.98 -18.60
CA TRP A 211 0.28 -25.77 -19.83
C TRP A 211 -1.13 -26.31 -20.11
N ARG A 212 -1.98 -26.44 -19.09
CA ARG A 212 -3.39 -26.85 -19.27
C ARG A 212 -4.24 -25.78 -19.94
N ASP A 213 -3.80 -24.53 -19.88
CA ASP A 213 -4.48 -23.41 -20.52
C ASP A 213 -4.15 -23.32 -22.01
N VAL A 214 -3.14 -24.05 -22.47
CA VAL A 214 -2.64 -24.07 -23.85
C VAL A 214 -3.27 -25.23 -24.60
N GLY A 215 -3.85 -24.95 -25.78
CA GLY A 215 -4.40 -26.00 -26.64
C GLY A 215 -4.99 -25.44 -27.92
N ALA A 216 -5.00 -26.28 -28.98
CA ALA A 216 -5.56 -25.95 -30.29
C ALA A 216 -5.08 -24.58 -30.85
N GLY A 217 -3.79 -24.27 -30.70
CA GLY A 217 -3.23 -23.01 -31.18
C GLY A 217 -3.64 -21.77 -30.36
N THR A 218 -4.13 -21.95 -29.13
CA THR A 218 -4.60 -20.85 -28.27
C THR A 218 -4.16 -20.99 -26.82
N ILE A 219 -4.21 -19.88 -26.08
CA ILE A 219 -4.06 -19.82 -24.61
C ILE A 219 -5.36 -19.27 -24.02
N ARG A 220 -5.95 -20.00 -23.07
CA ARG A 220 -7.12 -19.57 -22.30
C ARG A 220 -6.68 -18.77 -21.06
N VAL A 221 -7.31 -17.64 -20.79
CA VAL A 221 -6.97 -16.77 -19.66
C VAL A 221 -8.23 -16.29 -18.97
N VAL A 222 -8.29 -16.41 -17.64
CA VAL A 222 -9.31 -15.74 -16.81
C VAL A 222 -8.64 -14.64 -16.01
N GLN A 223 -8.87 -13.38 -16.40
CA GLN A 223 -8.21 -12.24 -15.80
C GLN A 223 -8.63 -12.08 -14.33
N GLN A 224 -7.69 -12.12 -13.39
CA GLN A 224 -8.00 -12.08 -11.96
C GLN A 224 -8.73 -10.78 -11.58
N LYS A 225 -8.32 -9.65 -12.15
CA LYS A 225 -8.83 -8.32 -11.77
C LYS A 225 -10.29 -8.10 -12.21
N THR A 226 -10.62 -8.48 -13.43
CA THR A 226 -11.91 -8.16 -14.09
C THR A 226 -12.83 -9.37 -14.20
N GLY A 227 -12.32 -10.60 -14.12
CA GLY A 227 -13.07 -11.82 -14.37
C GLY A 227 -13.27 -12.15 -15.86
N ALA A 228 -12.69 -11.35 -16.77
CA ALA A 228 -12.83 -11.56 -18.20
C ALA A 228 -12.21 -12.91 -18.61
N LYS A 229 -12.96 -13.70 -19.38
CA LYS A 229 -12.53 -14.98 -19.94
C LYS A 229 -12.11 -14.74 -21.39
N LEU A 230 -10.85 -15.02 -21.69
CA LEU A 230 -10.24 -14.77 -23.00
C LEU A 230 -9.69 -16.07 -23.58
N THR A 231 -9.78 -16.21 -24.89
CA THR A 231 -9.06 -17.22 -25.67
C THR A 231 -8.18 -16.46 -26.65
N ILE A 232 -6.86 -16.57 -26.48
CA ILE A 232 -5.88 -15.76 -27.18
C ILE A 232 -5.16 -16.69 -28.18
N PRO A 233 -5.16 -16.38 -29.49
CA PRO A 233 -4.34 -17.13 -30.45
C PRO A 233 -2.87 -17.12 -30.04
N LEU A 234 -2.21 -18.28 -30.12
CA LEU A 234 -0.77 -18.37 -29.90
C LEU A 234 -0.04 -17.59 -30.98
N HIS A 235 0.77 -16.63 -30.55
CA HIS A 235 1.72 -15.99 -31.44
C HIS A 235 2.76 -17.00 -31.91
N ARG A 236 3.25 -16.88 -33.14
CA ARG A 236 4.25 -17.80 -33.72
C ARG A 236 5.51 -17.94 -32.85
N ASP A 237 5.91 -16.86 -32.18
CA ASP A 237 7.09 -16.82 -31.31
C ASP A 237 6.84 -17.44 -29.91
N LEU A 238 5.62 -17.92 -29.66
CA LEU A 238 5.22 -18.69 -28.46
C LEU A 238 4.89 -20.16 -28.76
N ALA A 239 4.85 -20.55 -30.04
CA ALA A 239 4.47 -21.89 -30.49
C ALA A 239 5.61 -22.91 -30.35
#